data_AF-A0A2H0SH70-F1
#
_entry.id   AF-A0A2H0SH70-F1
#
_cell.length_a   1.000
_cell.length_b   1.000
_cell.length_c   1.000
_cell.angle_alpha   90.00
_cell.angle_beta   90.00
_cell.angle_gamma   90.00
#
_symmetry.space_group_name_H-M   'P 1'
#
loop_
_entity.id
_entity.type
_entity.pdbx_description
1 polymer ?
#
loop_
_entity_poly.entity_id
_entity_poly.type
_entity_poly.pdbx_seq_one_letter_code
_entity_poly.pdbx_strand_id
1 'polypeptide(L)'
;MKNRPSWDEIFMFQAISCATRHSCLKRGVGAVIVKDRKVVGTGYNGAAADIRSCRELGYCYYEHLASHEAETNEKKFSDVREIFKVYCQAVHAEANAMSQCAKEDAHGSTLYITNYPCPRCAQDVIITNKVKAVKVWKEYLMNFTLSMDEKRASDNKLLEAGISVNYIPISKERIKEIASYMACHVGDRTKYSFKGGK
;
A
#
# COMPACT_ATOMS: atom_id res chain seq x y z
N MET A 1 10.83 -24.15 -16.35
CA MET A 1 10.43 -22.87 -15.73
C MET A 1 9.06 -22.96 -15.08
N LYS A 2 8.66 -24.09 -14.49
CA LYS A 2 7.46 -24.13 -13.65
C LYS A 2 7.72 -23.25 -12.43
N ASN A 3 6.74 -22.44 -12.02
CA ASN A 3 6.72 -21.60 -10.81
C ASN A 3 7.49 -20.27 -10.81
N ARG A 4 8.09 -19.82 -11.93
CA ARG A 4 8.65 -18.45 -11.99
C ARG A 4 7.52 -17.43 -11.79
N PRO A 5 7.63 -16.50 -10.83
CA PRO A 5 6.59 -15.49 -10.62
C PRO A 5 6.48 -14.52 -11.80
N SER A 6 5.26 -14.08 -12.09
CA SER A 6 5.01 -13.01 -13.07
C SER A 6 5.52 -11.67 -12.55
N TRP A 7 5.59 -10.67 -13.44
CA TRP A 7 5.95 -9.30 -13.04
C TRP A 7 4.99 -8.74 -11.99
N ASP A 8 3.68 -8.92 -12.20
CA ASP A 8 2.67 -8.43 -11.26
C ASP A 8 2.79 -9.11 -9.90
N GLU A 9 3.09 -10.41 -9.89
CA GLU A 9 3.33 -11.15 -8.65
C GLU A 9 4.55 -10.60 -7.89
N ILE A 10 5.65 -10.31 -8.58
CA ILE A 10 6.86 -9.75 -7.95
C ILE A 10 6.62 -8.34 -7.42
N PHE A 11 6.00 -7.45 -8.20
CA PHE A 11 5.75 -6.08 -7.74
C PHE A 11 4.76 -6.03 -6.58
N MET A 12 3.74 -6.89 -6.62
CA MET A 12 2.83 -7.01 -5.48
C MET A 12 3.51 -7.65 -4.27
N PHE A 13 4.35 -8.67 -4.46
CA PHE A 13 5.17 -9.24 -3.38
C PHE A 13 6.07 -8.19 -2.73
N GLN A 14 6.66 -7.28 -3.51
CA GLN A 14 7.43 -6.15 -2.99
C GLN A 14 6.57 -5.18 -2.17
N ALA A 15 5.34 -4.86 -2.61
CA ALA A 15 4.41 -4.05 -1.82
C ALA A 15 4.03 -4.74 -0.50
N ILE A 16 3.80 -6.06 -0.52
CA ILE A 16 3.55 -6.87 0.68
C ILE A 16 4.76 -6.85 1.62
N SER A 17 5.98 -6.97 1.06
CA SER A 17 7.22 -6.87 1.82
C SER A 17 7.35 -5.50 2.49
N CYS A 18 7.11 -4.40 1.76
CA CYS A 18 7.11 -3.04 2.31
C CYS A 18 6.12 -2.90 3.48
N ALA A 19 4.92 -3.48 3.35
CA ALA A 19 3.90 -3.42 4.41
C ALA A 19 4.39 -4.00 5.75
N THR A 20 5.38 -4.90 5.77
CA THR A 20 5.94 -5.45 7.02
C THR A 20 6.67 -4.41 7.87
N ARG A 21 7.01 -3.25 7.29
CA ARG A 21 7.71 -2.14 7.98
C ARG A 21 6.78 -1.13 8.64
N HIS A 22 5.46 -1.27 8.47
CA HIS A 22 4.46 -0.37 9.04
C HIS A 22 4.62 -0.13 10.56
N SER A 23 4.34 1.10 10.97
CA SER A 23 4.37 1.51 12.39
C SER A 23 2.99 1.92 12.94
N CYS A 24 1.94 1.78 12.13
CA CYS A 24 0.55 1.86 12.57
C CYS A 24 0.14 0.57 13.31
N LEU A 25 -0.64 0.68 14.40
CA LEU A 25 -1.12 -0.50 15.13
C LEU A 25 -2.34 -1.17 14.49
N LYS A 26 -3.07 -0.47 13.62
CA LYS A 26 -4.37 -0.94 13.11
C LYS A 26 -4.25 -1.77 11.84
N ARG A 27 -3.37 -1.35 10.93
CA ARG A 27 -3.25 -1.92 9.58
C ARG A 27 -1.83 -1.73 9.07
N GLY A 28 -1.27 -2.78 8.46
CA GLY A 28 -0.03 -2.70 7.68
C GLY A 28 -0.36 -2.61 6.19
N VAL A 29 0.04 -1.50 5.58
CA VAL A 29 -0.16 -1.19 4.17
C VAL A 29 1.19 -0.92 3.53
N GLY A 30 1.41 -1.46 2.34
CA GLY A 30 2.61 -1.23 1.55
C GLY A 30 2.26 -0.92 0.09
N ALA A 31 3.10 -0.11 -0.54
CA ALA A 31 2.92 0.41 -1.88
C ALA A 31 4.23 0.42 -2.65
N VAL A 32 4.17 0.17 -3.96
CA VAL A 32 5.29 0.19 -4.89
C VAL A 32 4.83 0.85 -6.18
N ILE A 33 5.58 1.84 -6.68
CA ILE A 33 5.35 2.49 -7.96
C ILE A 33 6.30 1.89 -8.99
N VAL A 34 5.75 1.52 -10.14
CA VAL A 34 6.50 0.85 -11.20
C VAL A 34 6.32 1.60 -12.51
N LYS A 35 7.44 1.91 -13.17
CA LYS A 35 7.50 2.50 -14.52
C LYS A 35 8.42 1.65 -15.38
N ASP A 36 7.95 1.18 -16.54
CA ASP A 36 8.75 0.39 -17.48
C ASP A 36 9.48 -0.81 -16.83
N ARG A 37 8.77 -1.49 -15.91
CA ARG A 37 9.25 -2.61 -15.07
C ARG A 37 10.38 -2.25 -14.09
N LYS A 38 10.62 -0.97 -13.86
CA LYS A 38 11.52 -0.46 -12.82
C LYS A 38 10.69 0.03 -11.64
N VAL A 39 11.12 -0.34 -10.44
CA VAL A 39 10.58 0.26 -9.21
C VAL A 39 11.14 1.67 -9.10
N VAL A 40 10.26 2.65 -9.03
CA VAL A 40 10.60 4.09 -8.97
C VAL A 40 10.18 4.74 -7.66
N GLY A 41 9.40 4.04 -6.83
CA GLY A 41 9.04 4.51 -5.49
C GLY A 41 8.50 3.36 -4.64
N THR A 42 8.73 3.41 -3.34
CA THR A 42 8.23 2.40 -2.38
C THR A 42 7.74 3.08 -1.11
N GLY A 43 6.74 2.52 -0.45
CA GLY A 43 6.18 3.12 0.75
C GLY A 43 5.46 2.11 1.62
N TYR A 44 5.37 2.44 2.90
CA TYR A 44 4.51 1.77 3.88
C TYR A 44 3.86 2.82 4.76
N ASN A 45 2.76 2.47 5.44
CA ASN A 45 2.10 3.42 6.32
C ASN A 45 2.77 3.49 7.71
N GLY A 46 3.02 4.71 8.19
CA GLY A 46 3.72 4.95 9.43
C GLY A 46 3.84 6.43 9.74
N ALA A 47 4.27 6.77 10.97
CA ALA A 47 4.56 8.15 11.31
C ALA A 47 5.59 8.77 10.35
N ALA A 48 5.49 10.09 10.15
CA ALA A 48 6.51 10.82 9.40
C ALA A 48 7.89 10.65 10.07
N ALA A 49 8.95 10.90 9.30
CA ALA A 49 10.32 10.87 9.81
C ALA A 49 10.44 11.76 11.06
N ASP A 50 11.20 11.28 12.04
CA ASP A 50 11.49 11.96 13.31
C ASP A 50 10.28 12.18 14.23
N ILE A 51 9.12 11.58 13.93
CA ILE A 51 7.94 11.56 14.80
C ILE A 51 7.76 10.15 15.37
N ARG A 52 7.54 10.06 16.69
CA ARG A 52 7.21 8.78 17.35
C ARG A 52 5.96 8.19 16.75
N SER A 53 6.06 6.93 16.32
CA SER A 53 4.94 6.18 15.75
C SER A 53 4.00 5.60 16.80
N CYS A 54 2.78 5.22 16.40
CA CYS A 54 1.85 4.47 17.24
C CYS A 54 2.50 3.21 17.84
N ARG A 55 3.37 2.53 17.08
CA ARG A 55 4.13 1.36 17.57
C ARG A 55 5.10 1.73 18.70
N GLU A 56 5.76 2.88 18.63
CA GLU A 56 6.68 3.38 19.68
C GLU A 56 5.95 4.00 20.88
N LEU A 57 4.72 4.50 20.66
CA LEU A 57 3.86 5.02 21.72
C LEU A 57 3.14 3.89 22.48
N GLY A 58 2.92 2.75 21.84
CA GLY A 58 2.15 1.63 22.40
C GLY A 58 0.63 1.81 22.30
N TYR A 59 0.14 2.89 21.69
CA TYR A 59 -1.28 3.17 21.47
C TYR A 59 -1.53 3.91 20.16
N CYS A 60 -2.78 3.91 19.67
CA CYS A 60 -3.15 4.71 18.51
C CYS A 60 -3.33 6.18 18.91
N TYR A 61 -2.48 7.06 18.40
CA TYR A 61 -2.44 8.47 18.80
C TYR A 61 -3.79 9.17 18.73
N TYR A 62 -4.50 9.09 17.61
CA TYR A 62 -5.78 9.80 17.48
C TYR A 62 -6.92 9.16 18.29
N GLU A 63 -6.90 7.85 18.53
CA GLU A 63 -7.90 7.22 19.41
C GLU A 63 -7.66 7.60 20.86
N HIS A 64 -6.40 7.73 21.28
CA HIS A 64 -6.08 8.23 22.62
C HIS A 64 -6.61 9.66 22.82
N LEU A 65 -6.42 10.55 21.83
CA LEU A 65 -6.99 11.90 21.88
C LEU A 65 -8.53 11.87 21.89
N ALA A 66 -9.14 11.03 21.06
CA ALA A 66 -10.59 10.88 21.02
C ALA A 66 -11.17 10.33 22.33
N SER A 67 -10.49 9.39 22.98
CA SER A 67 -10.87 8.88 24.30
C SER A 67 -10.83 9.99 25.35
N HIS A 68 -9.77 10.80 25.36
CA HIS A 68 -9.66 11.91 26.30
C HIS A 68 -10.76 12.97 26.09
N GLU A 69 -11.07 13.31 24.83
CA GLU A 69 -12.17 14.22 24.49
C GLU A 69 -13.54 13.66 24.91
N ALA A 70 -13.77 12.36 24.68
CA ALA A 70 -14.99 11.67 25.05
C ALA A 70 -15.22 11.71 26.57
N GLU A 71 -14.19 11.38 27.34
CA GLU A 71 -14.22 11.38 28.81
C GLU A 71 -14.42 12.79 29.38
N THR A 72 -13.66 13.77 28.87
CA THR A 72 -13.68 15.15 29.39
C THR A 72 -15.01 15.85 29.13
N ASN A 73 -15.68 15.54 28.03
CA ASN A 73 -16.91 16.21 27.61
C ASN A 73 -18.15 15.31 27.68
N GLU A 74 -18.06 14.15 28.33
CA GLU A 74 -19.14 13.16 28.46
C GLU A 74 -19.78 12.76 27.11
N LYS A 75 -18.97 12.69 26.05
CA LYS A 75 -19.40 12.29 24.70
C LYS A 75 -19.17 10.79 24.47
N LYS A 76 -19.90 10.20 23.52
CA LYS A 76 -19.61 8.83 23.08
C LYS A 76 -18.32 8.82 22.24
N PHE A 77 -17.43 7.88 22.54
CA PHE A 77 -16.19 7.68 21.79
C PHE A 77 -16.42 7.50 20.28
N SER A 78 -17.47 6.77 19.88
CA SER A 78 -17.83 6.56 18.48
C SER A 78 -18.01 7.86 17.70
N ASP A 79 -18.59 8.86 18.35
CA ASP A 79 -19.02 10.11 17.72
C ASP A 79 -17.83 11.05 17.54
N VAL A 80 -16.90 11.05 18.51
CA VAL A 80 -15.67 11.86 18.46
C VAL A 80 -14.57 11.20 17.63
N ARG A 81 -14.48 9.87 17.63
CA ARG A 81 -13.39 9.13 16.97
C ARG A 81 -13.22 9.53 15.50
N GLU A 82 -14.32 9.67 14.76
CA GLU A 82 -14.29 9.99 13.34
C GLU A 82 -13.76 11.41 13.10
N ILE A 83 -14.12 12.37 13.95
CA ILE A 83 -13.60 13.75 13.91
C ILE A 83 -12.09 13.76 14.16
N PHE A 84 -11.62 12.95 15.11
CA PHE A 84 -10.22 12.92 15.52
C PHE A 84 -9.29 12.20 14.54
N LYS A 85 -9.82 11.47 13.53
CA LYS A 85 -8.98 10.82 12.50
C LYS A 85 -8.04 11.80 11.78
N VAL A 86 -8.38 13.09 11.72
CA VAL A 86 -7.50 14.14 11.16
C VAL A 86 -6.14 14.23 11.87
N TYR A 87 -6.08 13.85 13.16
CA TYR A 87 -4.85 13.82 13.96
C TYR A 87 -4.06 12.52 13.83
N CYS A 88 -4.38 11.67 12.84
CA CYS A 88 -3.60 10.47 12.58
C CYS A 88 -2.14 10.83 12.25
N GLN A 89 -1.19 10.27 13.00
CA GLN A 89 0.23 10.46 12.74
C GLN A 89 0.73 9.73 11.49
N ALA A 90 0.00 8.70 11.06
CA ALA A 90 0.46 7.85 9.98
C ALA A 90 0.28 8.54 8.62
N VAL A 91 1.39 8.75 7.92
CA VAL A 91 1.38 8.97 6.47
C VAL A 91 1.03 7.65 5.79
N HIS A 92 0.16 7.72 4.78
CA HIS A 92 -0.30 6.54 4.05
C HIS A 92 0.80 6.00 3.12
N ALA A 93 0.71 4.70 2.79
CA ALA A 93 1.72 4.02 1.98
C ALA A 93 1.84 4.63 0.58
N GLU A 94 0.70 5.01 -0.02
CA GLU A 94 0.60 5.71 -1.30
C GLU A 94 1.43 7.00 -1.31
N ALA A 95 1.25 7.82 -0.27
CA ALA A 95 1.90 9.11 -0.14
C ALA A 95 3.41 8.94 0.08
N ASN A 96 3.81 7.98 0.92
CA ASN A 96 5.22 7.65 1.13
C ASN A 96 5.90 7.08 -0.13
N ALA A 97 5.18 6.27 -0.91
CA ALA A 97 5.72 5.76 -2.18
C ALA A 97 5.91 6.89 -3.20
N MET A 98 4.94 7.80 -3.28
CA MET A 98 4.98 8.95 -4.18
C MET A 98 6.06 9.96 -3.78
N SER A 99 6.29 10.20 -2.48
CA SER A 99 7.32 11.14 -2.03
C SER A 99 8.74 10.69 -2.36
N GLN A 100 8.96 9.39 -2.54
CA GLN A 100 10.24 8.83 -2.97
C GLN A 100 10.38 8.73 -4.49
N CYS A 101 9.30 8.98 -5.24
CA CYS A 101 9.28 8.87 -6.70
C CYS A 101 9.58 10.22 -7.33
N ALA A 102 10.46 10.23 -8.33
CA ALA A 102 10.62 11.41 -9.19
C ALA A 102 9.28 11.70 -9.90
N LYS A 103 8.94 12.97 -10.06
CA LYS A 103 7.64 13.38 -10.63
C LYS A 103 7.47 12.89 -12.07
N GLU A 104 8.55 12.88 -12.82
CA GLU A 104 8.62 12.42 -14.21
C GLU A 104 8.37 10.91 -14.29
N ASP A 105 8.90 10.15 -13.33
CA ASP A 105 8.73 8.69 -13.25
C ASP A 105 7.32 8.29 -12.79
N ALA A 106 6.68 9.12 -11.96
CA ALA A 106 5.33 8.88 -11.49
C ALA A 106 4.30 8.96 -12.64
N HIS A 107 4.55 9.84 -13.62
CA HIS A 107 3.68 10.03 -14.77
C HIS A 107 3.53 8.77 -15.61
N GLY A 108 2.30 8.27 -15.74
CA GLY A 108 1.99 7.06 -16.50
C GLY A 108 2.58 5.78 -15.90
N SER A 109 2.92 5.80 -14.60
CA SER A 109 3.37 4.63 -13.83
C SER A 109 2.18 3.73 -13.43
N THR A 110 2.48 2.57 -12.84
CA THR A 110 1.49 1.69 -12.18
C THR A 110 1.80 1.61 -10.69
N LEU A 111 0.79 1.87 -9.85
CA LEU A 111 0.86 1.69 -8.41
C LEU A 111 0.42 0.29 -8.03
N TYR A 112 1.27 -0.48 -7.35
CA TYR A 112 0.92 -1.74 -6.68
C TYR A 112 0.73 -1.47 -5.20
N ILE A 113 -0.41 -1.85 -4.62
CA ILE A 113 -0.71 -1.58 -3.22
C ILE A 113 -1.43 -2.75 -2.55
N THR A 114 -1.12 -2.98 -1.27
CA THR A 114 -1.72 -4.09 -0.52
C THR A 114 -3.20 -3.88 -0.19
N ASN A 115 -3.62 -2.64 -0.02
CA ASN A 115 -4.98 -2.24 0.34
C ASN A 115 -5.48 -1.17 -0.63
N TYR A 116 -6.78 -1.21 -0.91
CA TYR A 116 -7.40 -0.25 -1.80
C TYR A 116 -7.20 1.21 -1.29
N PRO A 117 -6.81 2.16 -2.17
CA PRO A 117 -6.44 3.52 -1.75
C PRO A 117 -7.62 4.33 -1.22
N CYS A 118 -7.38 5.15 -0.19
CA CYS A 118 -8.42 6.03 0.36
C CYS A 118 -8.74 7.21 -0.59
N PRO A 119 -9.91 7.86 -0.45
CA PRO A 119 -10.34 8.94 -1.35
C PRO A 119 -9.37 10.12 -1.42
N ARG A 120 -8.63 10.35 -0.33
CA ARG A 120 -7.61 11.38 -0.24
C ARG A 120 -6.35 10.99 -1.02
N CYS A 121 -5.84 9.78 -0.84
CA CYS A 121 -4.67 9.33 -1.60
C CYS A 121 -4.96 9.20 -3.10
N ALA A 122 -6.16 8.72 -3.45
CA ALA A 122 -6.64 8.70 -4.83
C ALA A 122 -6.54 10.10 -5.48
N GLN A 123 -7.05 11.12 -4.79
CA GLN A 123 -7.02 12.49 -5.29
C GLN A 123 -5.63 13.12 -5.24
N ASP A 124 -5.04 13.19 -4.04
CA ASP A 124 -3.90 14.07 -3.75
C ASP A 124 -2.61 13.54 -4.38
N VAL A 125 -2.43 12.22 -4.46
CA VAL A 125 -1.15 11.63 -4.90
C VAL A 125 -1.27 10.71 -6.11
N ILE A 126 -2.38 9.98 -6.32
CA ILE A 126 -2.51 9.08 -7.49
C ILE A 126 -2.89 9.88 -8.74
N ILE A 127 -3.99 10.64 -8.67
CA ILE A 127 -4.50 11.44 -9.80
C ILE A 127 -3.56 12.61 -10.11
N THR A 128 -3.13 13.37 -9.10
CA THR A 128 -2.21 14.50 -9.30
C THR A 128 -0.91 14.11 -10.00
N ASN A 129 -0.36 12.93 -9.71
CA ASN A 129 0.85 12.43 -10.35
C ASN A 129 0.58 11.64 -11.65
N LYS A 130 -0.67 11.60 -12.12
CA LYS A 130 -1.08 10.98 -13.39
C LYS A 130 -0.64 9.51 -13.50
N VAL A 131 -0.83 8.75 -12.43
CA VAL A 131 -0.66 7.29 -12.45
C VAL A 131 -1.63 6.69 -13.46
N LYS A 132 -1.17 5.75 -14.29
CA LYS A 132 -2.01 5.11 -15.32
C LYS A 132 -2.91 4.02 -14.75
N ALA A 133 -2.41 3.28 -13.77
CA ALA A 133 -3.11 2.11 -13.23
C ALA A 133 -2.80 1.88 -11.76
N VAL A 134 -3.78 1.35 -11.04
CA VAL A 134 -3.64 0.88 -9.66
C VAL A 134 -3.92 -0.62 -9.62
N LYS A 135 -3.00 -1.39 -9.06
CA LYS A 135 -3.10 -2.83 -8.86
C LYS A 135 -3.19 -3.12 -7.36
N VAL A 136 -4.27 -3.77 -6.94
CA VAL A 136 -4.63 -3.93 -5.51
C VAL A 136 -4.56 -5.40 -5.11
N TRP A 137 -3.96 -5.71 -3.96
CA TRP A 137 -3.92 -7.10 -3.46
C TRP A 137 -5.22 -7.53 -2.78
N LYS A 138 -5.59 -6.85 -1.70
CA LYS A 138 -6.78 -7.17 -0.90
C LYS A 138 -7.87 -6.14 -1.15
N GLU A 139 -9.10 -6.63 -1.20
CA GLU A 139 -10.28 -5.77 -1.16
C GLU A 139 -10.26 -4.84 0.05
N TYR A 140 -10.93 -3.70 -0.11
CA TYR A 140 -11.08 -2.71 0.95
C TYR A 140 -11.81 -3.34 2.15
N LEU A 141 -11.24 -3.24 3.35
CA LEU A 141 -11.94 -3.66 4.56
C LEU A 141 -13.08 -2.68 4.84
N MET A 142 -14.31 -3.10 4.55
CA MET A 142 -15.53 -2.32 4.81
C MET A 142 -15.51 -1.76 6.24
N ASN A 143 -15.72 -0.45 6.36
CA ASN A 143 -15.97 0.20 7.64
C ASN A 143 -17.48 0.36 7.79
N PHE A 144 -18.12 -0.51 8.57
CA PHE A 144 -19.58 -0.49 8.80
C PHE A 144 -20.08 0.81 9.47
N THR A 145 -19.18 1.64 10.00
CA THR A 145 -19.50 2.93 10.64
C THR A 145 -19.60 4.09 9.65
N LEU A 146 -19.17 3.93 8.40
CA LEU A 146 -19.29 4.96 7.36
C LEU A 146 -20.36 4.58 6.35
N SER A 147 -21.40 5.40 6.24
CA SER A 147 -22.58 5.20 5.37
C SER A 147 -22.33 5.51 3.89
N MET A 148 -21.12 5.98 3.55
CA MET A 148 -20.67 6.18 2.17
C MET A 148 -19.34 5.45 1.96
N ASP A 149 -19.37 4.52 1.02
CA ASP A 149 -18.28 3.58 0.71
C ASP A 149 -17.02 4.37 0.27
N GLU A 150 -16.05 4.55 1.17
CA GLU A 150 -14.76 5.20 0.87
C GLU A 150 -14.13 4.59 -0.39
N LYS A 151 -14.36 3.30 -0.63
CA LYS A 151 -13.99 2.63 -1.87
C LYS A 151 -14.73 3.21 -3.07
N ARG A 152 -16.06 3.32 -3.05
CA ARG A 152 -16.85 3.95 -4.13
C ARG A 152 -16.42 5.38 -4.42
N ALA A 153 -16.11 6.16 -3.38
CA ALA A 153 -15.61 7.53 -3.55
C ALA A 153 -14.26 7.55 -4.27
N SER A 154 -13.35 6.64 -3.93
CA SER A 154 -12.09 6.46 -4.67
C SER A 154 -12.32 5.92 -6.08
N ASP A 155 -13.15 4.90 -6.28
CA ASP A 155 -13.48 4.28 -7.58
C ASP A 155 -13.96 5.35 -8.56
N ASN A 156 -14.93 6.18 -8.15
CA ASN A 156 -15.49 7.23 -9.00
C ASN A 156 -14.41 8.22 -9.46
N LYS A 157 -13.56 8.69 -8.54
CA LYS A 157 -12.47 9.65 -8.86
C LYS A 157 -11.44 9.03 -9.79
N LEU A 158 -11.02 7.79 -9.53
CA LEU A 158 -10.03 7.09 -10.35
C LEU A 158 -10.58 6.83 -11.75
N LEU A 159 -11.84 6.42 -11.85
CA LEU A 159 -12.53 6.20 -13.12
C LEU A 159 -12.66 7.49 -13.94
N GLU A 160 -13.08 8.59 -13.31
CA GLU A 160 -13.20 9.91 -13.94
C GLU A 160 -11.84 10.42 -14.46
N ALA A 161 -10.76 10.15 -13.72
CA ALA A 161 -9.39 10.45 -14.13
C ALA A 161 -8.82 9.48 -15.19
N GLY A 162 -9.58 8.47 -15.64
CA GLY A 162 -9.13 7.48 -16.62
C GLY A 162 -8.11 6.48 -16.08
N ILE A 163 -8.03 6.30 -14.76
CA ILE A 163 -7.09 5.42 -14.09
C ILE A 163 -7.72 4.05 -13.90
N SER A 164 -7.13 3.03 -14.51
CA SER A 164 -7.64 1.65 -14.37
C SER A 164 -7.28 1.05 -13.01
N VAL A 165 -8.23 0.33 -12.40
CA VAL A 165 -8.01 -0.38 -11.13
C VAL A 165 -8.22 -1.88 -11.35
N ASN A 166 -7.23 -2.69 -11.00
CA ASN A 166 -7.28 -4.15 -11.15
C ASN A 166 -6.85 -4.85 -9.87
N TYR A 167 -7.46 -5.99 -9.56
CA TYR A 167 -7.03 -6.82 -8.43
C TYR A 167 -5.98 -7.83 -8.86
N ILE A 168 -4.93 -7.96 -8.05
CA ILE A 168 -3.89 -8.99 -8.17
C ILE A 168 -3.95 -9.85 -6.90
N PRO A 169 -4.93 -10.75 -6.77
CA PRO A 169 -5.07 -11.59 -5.59
C PRO A 169 -3.96 -12.65 -5.59
N ILE A 170 -3.02 -12.54 -4.65
CA ILE A 170 -1.99 -13.55 -4.40
C ILE A 170 -2.34 -14.29 -3.12
N SER A 171 -2.46 -15.61 -3.18
CA SER A 171 -2.73 -16.41 -1.97
C SER A 171 -1.53 -16.40 -1.02
N LYS A 172 -1.76 -16.71 0.27
CA LYS A 172 -0.67 -16.81 1.24
C LYS A 172 0.31 -17.92 0.85
N GLU A 173 -0.21 -19.00 0.29
CA GLU A 173 0.56 -20.13 -0.24
C GLU A 173 1.46 -19.66 -1.38
N ARG A 174 0.91 -18.88 -2.32
CA ARG A 174 1.68 -18.34 -3.45
C ARG A 174 2.77 -17.37 -2.99
N ILE A 175 2.53 -16.56 -1.95
CA ILE A 175 3.57 -15.71 -1.34
C ILE A 175 4.72 -16.56 -0.81
N LYS A 176 4.42 -17.67 -0.11
CA LYS A 176 5.46 -18.60 0.38
C LYS A 176 6.22 -19.24 -0.78
N GLU A 177 5.53 -19.66 -1.84
CA GLU A 177 6.18 -20.20 -3.03
C GLU A 177 7.11 -19.20 -3.71
N ILE A 178 6.70 -17.92 -3.82
CA ILE A 178 7.54 -16.86 -4.37
C ILE A 178 8.79 -16.67 -3.51
N ALA A 179 8.64 -16.60 -2.19
CA ALA A 179 9.77 -16.47 -1.26
C ALA A 179 10.73 -17.67 -1.35
N SER A 180 10.20 -18.90 -1.37
CA SER A 180 10.99 -20.12 -1.57
C SER A 180 11.66 -20.16 -2.94
N TYR A 181 10.97 -19.72 -3.99
CA TYR A 181 11.54 -19.62 -5.33
C TYR A 181 12.75 -18.68 -5.33
N MET A 182 12.63 -17.49 -4.72
CA MET A 182 13.73 -16.54 -4.57
C MET A 182 14.91 -17.17 -3.79
N ALA A 183 14.62 -17.81 -2.65
CA ALA A 183 15.65 -18.43 -1.82
C ALA A 183 16.40 -19.58 -2.51
N CYS A 184 15.72 -20.36 -3.36
CA CYS A 184 16.31 -21.53 -4.02
C CYS A 184 16.95 -21.25 -5.40
N HIS A 185 16.71 -20.09 -6.01
CA HIS A 185 17.16 -19.82 -7.40
C HIS A 185 18.07 -18.61 -7.55
N VAL A 186 18.19 -17.76 -6.53
CA VAL A 186 19.08 -16.60 -6.55
C VAL A 186 20.43 -16.99 -5.94
N GLY A 187 21.53 -16.69 -6.64
CA GLY A 187 22.90 -16.93 -6.16
C GLY A 187 23.57 -18.18 -6.72
N ASP A 188 22.79 -19.20 -7.09
CA ASP A 188 23.33 -20.43 -7.68
C ASP A 188 23.52 -20.32 -9.20
N ARG A 189 24.59 -20.93 -9.72
CA ARG A 189 24.77 -21.08 -11.17
C ARG A 189 23.66 -21.96 -11.72
N THR A 190 23.02 -21.49 -12.78
CA THR A 190 22.03 -22.32 -13.49
C THR A 190 22.72 -23.54 -14.13
N LYS A 191 22.00 -24.64 -14.32
CA LYS A 191 22.49 -25.85 -15.02
C LYS A 191 22.70 -25.62 -16.54
N TYR A 192 22.83 -24.37 -16.99
CA TYR A 192 23.05 -24.05 -18.38
C TYR A 192 24.40 -24.61 -18.85
N SER A 193 24.35 -25.50 -19.82
CA SER A 193 25.51 -25.93 -20.58
C SER A 193 25.32 -25.55 -22.04
N PHE A 194 26.26 -24.79 -22.58
CA PHE A 194 26.28 -24.45 -23.99
C PHE A 194 26.59 -25.72 -24.80
N LYS A 195 25.59 -26.26 -25.50
CA LYS A 195 25.82 -27.29 -26.51
C LYS A 195 26.31 -26.59 -27.78
N GLY A 196 27.61 -26.42 -27.91
CA GLY A 196 28.22 -25.90 -29.14
C GLY A 196 27.81 -26.77 -30.33
N GLY A 197 27.33 -26.13 -31.40
CA GLY A 197 27.05 -26.81 -32.67
C GLY A 197 28.35 -27.38 -33.25
N LYS A 198 28.26 -28.58 -33.82
CA LYS A 198 29.28 -29.09 -34.75
C LYS A 198 29.30 -28.24 -36.01
#